data_AF-A0A545U0W9-F1
#
_entry.id   AF-A0A545U0W9-F1
#
_cell.length_a   1.000
_cell.length_b   1.000
_cell.length_c   1.000
_cell.angle_alpha   90.00
_cell.angle_beta   90.00
_cell.angle_gamma   90.00
#
_symmetry.space_group_name_H-M   'P 1'
#
loop_
_entity.id
_entity.type
_entity.pdbx_description
1 polymer ?
#
loop_
_entity_poly.entity_id
_entity_poly.type
_entity_poly.pdbx_seq_one_letter_code
_entity_poly.pdbx_strand_id
1 'polypeptide(L)'
;MPKLLGKLATLVVVLALSGCAVKFVEDYDVVLDQGLSDYQGEMAAFMARMAALSNAPEGEYDSAGVQAFYARTSAELQTFVERAEAIDSSGKCVAADYLGRGIKAVVERSAGFIDAQELPLGKYTNVTEIVRSYGEGADEVAMGNCTVVILKVVQDNHGVVQELHKTNGSLPRVIVDIAGPLLDQSVRIAIRNEVAKKNRGDQ
;
A
#
# COMPACT_ATOMS: atom_id res chain seq x y z
N MET A 1 35.40 43.20 25.80
CA MET A 1 34.13 42.58 26.23
C MET A 1 33.13 42.21 25.11
N PRO A 2 33.00 42.90 23.94
CA PRO A 2 31.96 42.54 22.95
C PRO A 2 32.20 41.19 22.22
N LYS A 3 33.44 40.69 22.18
CA LYS A 3 33.79 39.40 21.56
C LYS A 3 33.31 38.17 22.34
N LEU A 4 33.03 38.32 23.64
CA LEU A 4 32.52 37.23 24.50
C LEU A 4 31.00 37.06 24.37
N LEU A 5 30.25 38.16 24.21
CA LEU A 5 28.81 38.13 23.97
C LEU A 5 28.44 37.41 22.66
N GLY A 6 29.21 37.67 21.59
CA GLY A 6 28.98 37.03 20.28
C GLY A 6 29.18 35.52 20.32
N LYS A 7 30.22 35.03 21.02
CA LYS A 7 30.46 33.59 21.16
C LYS A 7 29.40 32.88 22.00
N LEU A 8 28.87 33.55 23.02
CA LEU A 8 27.81 33.01 23.87
C LEU A 8 26.48 32.93 23.11
N ALA A 9 26.16 33.93 22.29
CA ALA A 9 24.97 33.92 21.43
C ALA A 9 25.01 32.79 20.38
N THR A 10 26.17 32.54 19.75
CA THR A 10 26.33 31.43 18.79
C THR A 10 26.17 30.07 19.47
N LEU A 11 26.73 29.89 20.67
CA LEU A 11 26.60 28.64 21.43
C LEU A 11 25.14 28.35 21.80
N VAL A 12 24.38 29.37 22.20
CA VAL A 12 22.95 29.25 22.53
C VAL A 12 22.11 28.87 21.32
N VAL A 13 22.41 29.41 20.13
CA VAL A 13 21.70 29.06 18.89
C VAL A 13 21.99 27.61 18.46
N VAL A 14 23.23 27.15 18.59
CA VAL A 14 23.60 25.74 18.29
C VAL A 14 22.92 24.77 19.26
N LEU A 15 22.88 25.11 20.55
CA LEU A 15 22.17 24.33 21.58
C LEU A 15 20.64 24.32 21.36
N ALA A 16 20.07 25.44 20.94
CA ALA A 16 18.64 25.53 20.61
C ALA A 16 18.29 24.69 19.36
N LEU A 17 19.19 24.57 18.39
CA LEU A 17 19.01 23.74 17.20
C LEU A 17 19.24 22.25 17.46
N SER A 18 20.04 21.86 18.46
CA SER A 18 20.19 20.46 18.87
C SER A 18 18.99 19.89 19.64
N GLY A 19 18.03 20.74 20.04
CA GLY A 19 16.82 20.33 20.74
C GLY A 19 15.68 19.85 19.83
N CYS A 20 15.76 20.09 18.53
CA CYS A 20 14.83 19.51 17.56
C CYS A 20 15.25 18.07 17.27
N ALA A 21 14.81 17.14 18.12
CA ALA A 21 14.88 15.72 17.81
C ALA A 21 14.00 15.45 16.57
N VAL A 22 14.61 15.49 15.38
CA VAL A 22 13.93 15.10 14.15
C VAL A 22 13.72 13.60 14.23
N LYS A 23 12.48 13.19 14.49
CA LYS A 23 12.11 11.77 14.55
C LYS A 23 11.97 11.29 13.12
N PHE A 24 13.01 10.65 12.60
CA PHE A 24 13.06 10.15 11.22
C PHE A 24 12.29 8.84 10.99
N VAL A 25 11.75 8.25 12.07
CA VAL A 25 11.04 6.96 12.03
C VAL A 25 9.82 7.07 12.94
N GLU A 26 8.66 6.73 12.40
CA GLU A 26 7.40 6.65 13.17
C GLU A 26 7.49 5.62 14.30
N ASP A 27 6.65 5.79 15.32
CA ASP A 27 6.50 4.80 16.37
C ASP A 27 5.90 3.50 15.83
N TYR A 28 6.33 2.38 16.42
CA TYR A 28 5.72 1.08 16.18
C TYR A 28 4.26 1.09 16.61
N ASP A 29 3.38 0.59 15.74
CA ASP A 29 1.97 0.43 16.05
C ASP A 29 1.58 -1.05 16.04
N VAL A 30 1.33 -1.59 17.24
CA VAL A 30 0.90 -2.98 17.41
C VAL A 30 -0.44 -3.27 16.74
N VAL A 31 -1.32 -2.27 16.62
CA VAL A 31 -2.63 -2.45 15.96
C VAL A 31 -2.43 -2.64 14.46
N LEU A 32 -1.50 -1.91 13.84
CA LEU A 32 -1.16 -2.07 12.42
C LEU A 32 -0.47 -3.42 12.17
N ASP A 33 0.51 -3.79 13.00
CA ASP A 33 1.24 -5.07 12.86
C ASP A 33 0.30 -6.29 12.95
N GLN A 34 -0.54 -6.31 13.99
CA GLN A 34 -1.52 -7.38 14.20
C GLN A 34 -2.59 -7.35 13.11
N GLY A 35 -3.17 -6.19 12.82
CA GLY A 35 -4.23 -6.04 11.83
C GLY A 35 -3.78 -6.41 10.41
N LEU A 36 -2.55 -6.04 10.02
CA LEU A 36 -1.99 -6.45 8.72
C LEU A 36 -1.74 -7.97 8.65
N SER A 37 -1.31 -8.58 9.75
CA SER A 37 -1.11 -10.03 9.83
C SER A 37 -2.45 -10.79 9.72
N ASP A 38 -3.49 -10.29 10.39
CA ASP A 38 -4.84 -10.85 10.32
C ASP A 38 -5.42 -10.68 8.90
N TYR A 39 -5.33 -9.48 8.32
CA TYR A 39 -5.72 -9.21 6.94
C TYR A 39 -4.99 -10.13 5.94
N GLN A 40 -3.69 -10.35 6.11
CA GLN A 40 -2.91 -11.25 5.25
C GLN A 40 -3.50 -12.67 5.26
N GLY A 41 -3.80 -13.19 6.46
CA GLY A 41 -4.38 -14.51 6.65
C GLY A 41 -5.77 -14.62 6.04
N GLU A 42 -6.63 -13.63 6.29
CA GLU A 42 -7.98 -13.58 5.74
C GLU A 42 -8.00 -13.51 4.22
N MET A 43 -7.17 -12.64 3.63
CA MET A 43 -7.08 -12.48 2.18
C MET A 43 -6.53 -13.74 1.50
N ALA A 44 -5.51 -14.38 2.07
CA ALA A 44 -4.98 -15.63 1.53
C ALA A 44 -6.04 -16.75 1.53
N ALA A 45 -6.78 -16.89 2.64
CA ALA A 45 -7.87 -17.86 2.75
C ALA A 45 -9.01 -17.55 1.77
N PHE A 46 -9.36 -16.26 1.62
CA PHE A 46 -10.37 -15.81 0.67
C PHE A 46 -9.98 -16.15 -0.77
N MET A 47 -8.78 -15.80 -1.21
CA MET A 47 -8.31 -16.10 -2.57
C MET A 47 -8.26 -17.60 -2.86
N ALA A 48 -7.78 -18.40 -1.91
CA ALA A 48 -7.78 -19.86 -2.05
C ALA A 48 -9.21 -20.43 -2.18
N ARG A 49 -10.16 -19.89 -1.40
CA ARG A 49 -11.58 -20.27 -1.48
C ARG A 49 -12.19 -19.86 -2.81
N MET A 50 -11.94 -18.65 -3.30
CA MET A 50 -12.50 -18.17 -4.57
C MET A 50 -11.95 -18.96 -5.75
N ALA A 51 -10.66 -19.33 -5.74
CA ALA A 51 -10.09 -20.23 -6.74
C ALA A 51 -10.83 -21.58 -6.79
N ALA A 52 -11.12 -22.15 -5.62
CA ALA A 52 -11.85 -23.42 -5.49
C ALA A 52 -13.33 -23.31 -5.93
N LEU A 53 -13.94 -22.14 -5.77
CA LEU A 53 -15.34 -21.87 -6.11
C LEU A 53 -15.53 -21.18 -7.47
N SER A 54 -14.50 -21.10 -8.31
CA SER A 54 -14.51 -20.31 -9.55
C SER A 54 -15.57 -20.70 -10.60
N ASN A 55 -16.24 -21.84 -10.43
CA ASN A 55 -17.36 -22.32 -11.26
C ASN A 55 -18.65 -22.54 -10.46
N ALA A 56 -18.75 -21.95 -9.26
CA ALA A 56 -19.88 -22.12 -8.35
C ALA A 56 -20.50 -20.74 -8.03
N PRO A 57 -21.84 -20.63 -7.90
CA PRO A 57 -22.50 -19.35 -7.58
C PRO A 57 -21.99 -18.71 -6.29
N GLU A 58 -21.51 -19.51 -5.33
CA GLU A 58 -20.95 -19.04 -4.07
C GLU A 58 -19.56 -18.38 -4.21
N GLY A 59 -18.91 -18.56 -5.36
CA GLY A 59 -17.64 -17.94 -5.72
C GLY A 59 -17.79 -16.77 -6.69
N GLU A 60 -19.03 -16.40 -7.05
CA GLU A 60 -19.29 -15.24 -7.90
C GLU A 60 -19.21 -13.94 -7.08
N TYR A 61 -18.77 -12.87 -7.73
CA TYR A 61 -18.67 -11.54 -7.15
C TYR A 61 -20.00 -11.07 -6.55
N ASP A 62 -21.11 -11.35 -7.22
CA ASP A 62 -22.45 -10.93 -6.80
C ASP A 62 -23.00 -11.72 -5.61
N SER A 63 -22.30 -12.76 -5.16
CA SER A 63 -22.69 -13.48 -3.95
C SER A 63 -22.52 -12.58 -2.71
N ALA A 64 -23.53 -12.58 -1.84
CA ALA A 64 -23.54 -11.70 -0.66
C ALA A 64 -22.31 -11.90 0.25
N GLY A 65 -21.79 -13.13 0.35
CA GLY A 65 -20.60 -13.44 1.13
C GLY A 65 -19.32 -12.82 0.54
N VAL A 66 -19.20 -12.76 -0.78
CA VAL A 66 -18.05 -12.18 -1.46
C VAL A 66 -18.07 -10.65 -1.36
N GLN A 67 -19.21 -10.01 -1.62
CA GLN A 67 -19.33 -8.55 -1.46
C GLN A 67 -19.10 -8.12 -0.02
N ALA A 68 -19.64 -8.86 0.96
CA ALA A 68 -19.44 -8.58 2.37
C ALA A 68 -17.95 -8.70 2.79
N PHE A 69 -17.22 -9.64 2.21
CA PHE A 69 -15.77 -9.77 2.45
C PHE A 69 -15.03 -8.51 1.98
N TYR A 70 -15.22 -8.09 0.72
CA TYR A 70 -14.56 -6.90 0.18
C TYR A 70 -14.96 -5.63 0.93
N ALA A 71 -16.25 -5.44 1.24
CA ALA A 71 -16.72 -4.28 1.98
C ALA A 71 -16.08 -4.19 3.38
N ARG A 72 -16.00 -5.31 4.11
CA ARG A 72 -15.38 -5.36 5.44
C ARG A 72 -13.88 -5.05 5.36
N THR A 73 -13.16 -5.77 4.52
CA THR A 73 -11.69 -5.68 4.45
C THR A 73 -11.22 -4.36 3.83
N SER A 74 -11.99 -3.77 2.90
CA SER A 74 -11.74 -2.41 2.42
C SER A 74 -11.88 -1.37 3.53
N ALA A 75 -12.93 -1.48 4.37
CA ALA A 75 -13.11 -0.57 5.52
C ALA A 75 -12.02 -0.73 6.58
N GLU A 76 -11.53 -1.96 6.78
CA GLU A 76 -10.40 -2.25 7.67
C GLU A 76 -9.10 -1.60 7.17
N LEU A 77 -8.76 -1.77 5.89
CA LEU A 77 -7.60 -1.13 5.28
C LEU A 77 -7.70 0.41 5.34
N GLN A 78 -8.88 0.97 5.10
CA GLN A 78 -9.12 2.41 5.25
C GLN A 78 -8.84 2.88 6.68
N THR A 79 -9.27 2.10 7.68
CA THR A 79 -9.00 2.39 9.09
C THR A 79 -7.50 2.36 9.40
N PHE A 80 -6.75 1.44 8.77
CA PHE A 80 -5.28 1.40 8.91
C PHE A 80 -4.62 2.64 8.31
N VAL A 81 -5.05 3.07 7.12
CA VAL A 81 -4.54 4.29 6.46
C VAL A 81 -4.82 5.51 7.34
N GLU A 82 -6.06 5.72 7.78
CA GLU A 82 -6.44 6.85 8.64
C GLU A 82 -5.64 6.87 9.95
N ARG A 83 -5.42 5.70 10.55
CA ARG A 83 -4.60 5.56 11.76
C ARG A 83 -3.14 5.93 11.51
N ALA A 84 -2.55 5.47 10.41
CA ALA A 84 -1.19 5.83 10.04
C ALA A 84 -1.04 7.32 9.71
N GLU A 85 -2.05 7.94 9.09
CA GLU A 85 -2.09 9.38 8.83
C GLU A 85 -2.20 10.20 10.12
N ALA A 86 -2.96 9.71 11.11
CA ALA A 86 -3.10 10.35 12.41
C ALA A 86 -1.82 10.28 13.27
N ILE A 87 -1.00 9.23 13.10
CA ILE A 87 0.24 9.04 13.86
C ILE A 87 1.35 10.00 13.38
N ASP A 88 1.45 10.25 12.09
CA ASP A 88 2.39 11.24 11.56
C ASP A 88 1.87 11.88 10.27
N SER A 89 1.24 13.04 10.44
CA SER A 89 0.72 13.87 9.34
C SER A 89 1.80 14.72 8.64
N SER A 90 3.07 14.63 9.07
CA SER A 90 4.16 15.53 8.65
C SER A 90 5.30 14.81 7.91
N GLY A 91 5.42 13.49 8.09
CA GLY A 91 6.43 12.66 7.45
C GLY A 91 6.27 12.59 5.93
N LYS A 92 7.39 12.69 5.22
CA LYS A 92 7.46 12.42 3.78
C LYS A 92 8.16 11.09 3.56
N CYS A 93 7.52 10.17 2.85
CA CYS A 93 8.21 8.98 2.39
C CYS A 93 9.09 9.30 1.17
N VAL A 94 10.37 9.61 1.41
CA VAL A 94 11.33 9.95 0.34
C VAL A 94 11.40 8.83 -0.71
N ALA A 95 11.43 7.56 -0.29
CA ALA A 95 11.46 6.43 -1.21
C ALA A 95 10.20 6.38 -2.10
N ALA A 96 9.01 6.65 -1.55
CA ALA A 96 7.77 6.70 -2.30
C ALA A 96 7.72 7.88 -3.28
N ASP A 97 8.25 9.03 -2.90
CA ASP A 97 8.27 10.23 -3.74
C ASP A 97 9.16 10.03 -5.00
N TYR A 98 10.22 9.22 -4.87
CA TYR A 98 11.04 8.78 -6.01
C TYR A 98 10.40 7.61 -6.78
N LEU A 99 9.82 6.63 -6.08
CA LEU A 99 9.18 5.47 -6.70
C LEU A 99 7.90 5.83 -7.45
N GLY A 100 7.05 6.73 -6.95
CA GLY A 100 5.82 7.18 -7.61
C GLY A 100 6.10 7.81 -8.98
N ARG A 101 7.16 8.63 -9.07
CA ARG A 101 7.64 9.19 -10.35
C ARG A 101 8.15 8.10 -11.30
N GLY A 102 8.83 7.08 -10.77
CA GLY A 102 9.32 5.94 -11.55
C GLY A 102 8.19 5.02 -12.03
N ILE A 103 7.23 4.70 -11.17
CA ILE A 103 6.07 3.84 -11.46
C ILE A 103 5.19 4.51 -12.50
N LYS A 104 4.89 5.81 -12.39
CA LYS A 104 4.13 6.55 -13.43
C LYS A 104 4.77 6.41 -14.81
N ALA A 105 6.09 6.62 -14.89
CA ALA A 105 6.84 6.49 -16.15
C ALA A 105 6.87 5.04 -16.68
N VAL A 106 6.93 4.04 -15.81
CA VAL A 106 6.87 2.62 -16.21
C VAL A 106 5.46 2.23 -16.64
N VAL A 107 4.43 2.64 -15.90
CA VAL A 107 3.01 2.38 -16.18
C VAL A 107 2.59 2.99 -17.51
N GLU A 108 2.89 4.27 -17.76
CA GLU A 108 2.63 4.95 -19.02
C GLU A 108 3.33 4.24 -20.20
N ARG A 109 4.57 3.78 -19.99
CA ARG A 109 5.35 3.05 -21.00
C ARG A 109 4.85 1.62 -21.23
N SER A 110 4.34 0.97 -20.19
CA SER A 110 3.83 -0.40 -20.23
C SER A 110 2.44 -0.46 -20.88
N ALA A 111 1.58 0.51 -20.58
CA ALA A 111 0.28 0.66 -21.23
C ALA A 111 0.45 0.81 -22.76
N GLY A 112 1.41 1.64 -23.18
CA GLY A 112 1.77 1.77 -24.60
C GLY A 112 2.38 0.49 -25.24
N PHE A 113 2.94 -0.41 -24.43
CA PHE A 113 3.49 -1.69 -24.92
C PHE A 113 2.41 -2.78 -25.01
N ILE A 114 1.45 -2.80 -24.09
CA ILE A 114 0.29 -3.72 -24.10
C ILE A 114 -0.60 -3.46 -25.31
N ASP A 115 -0.86 -2.19 -25.64
CA ASP A 115 -1.61 -1.79 -26.84
C ASP A 115 -0.90 -2.18 -28.15
N ALA A 116 0.43 -2.25 -28.14
CA ALA A 116 1.24 -2.46 -29.34
C ALA A 116 1.47 -3.95 -29.71
N GLN A 117 1.30 -4.90 -28.78
CA GLN A 117 1.71 -6.29 -28.99
C GLN A 117 0.59 -7.33 -29.13
N GLU A 118 -0.71 -6.97 -29.12
CA GLU A 118 -1.83 -7.93 -29.24
C GLU A 118 -1.64 -9.21 -28.40
N LEU A 119 -1.04 -9.09 -27.21
CA LEU A 119 -0.83 -10.23 -26.33
C LEU A 119 -2.20 -10.86 -26.01
N PRO A 120 -2.31 -12.20 -25.91
CA PRO A 120 -3.59 -12.90 -25.68
C PRO A 120 -4.26 -12.55 -24.35
N LEU A 121 -3.61 -11.74 -23.50
CA LEU A 121 -4.20 -11.09 -22.33
C LEU A 121 -5.25 -10.03 -22.69
N GLY A 122 -5.15 -9.39 -23.87
CA GLY A 122 -6.11 -8.39 -24.36
C GLY A 122 -7.51 -8.95 -24.66
N LYS A 123 -7.65 -10.28 -24.73
CA LYS A 123 -8.96 -10.95 -24.82
C LYS A 123 -9.65 -11.16 -23.47
N TYR A 124 -8.92 -11.05 -22.37
CA TYR A 124 -9.44 -11.44 -21.05
C TYR A 124 -9.60 -10.31 -20.06
N THR A 125 -9.12 -9.10 -20.29
CA THR A 125 -9.27 -8.05 -19.28
C THR A 125 -9.04 -6.67 -19.84
N ASN A 126 -9.77 -5.71 -19.29
CA ASN A 126 -9.55 -4.28 -19.41
C ASN A 126 -8.31 -3.85 -18.60
N VAL A 127 -7.22 -4.64 -18.67
CA VAL A 127 -5.97 -4.45 -17.88
C VAL A 127 -5.40 -3.09 -18.16
N THR A 128 -5.48 -2.61 -19.41
CA THR A 128 -4.98 -1.30 -19.78
C THR A 128 -5.71 -0.19 -19.02
N GLU A 129 -7.03 -0.29 -18.83
CA GLU A 129 -7.81 0.69 -18.06
C GLU A 129 -7.49 0.63 -16.57
N ILE A 130 -7.34 -0.58 -16.01
CA ILE A 130 -6.90 -0.78 -14.62
C ILE A 130 -5.49 -0.21 -14.41
N VAL A 131 -4.53 -0.52 -15.29
CA VAL A 131 -3.16 -0.01 -15.23
C VAL A 131 -3.12 1.51 -15.40
N ARG A 132 -4.01 2.09 -16.24
CA ARG A 132 -4.13 3.54 -16.42
C ARG A 132 -4.73 4.23 -15.19
N SER A 133 -5.70 3.62 -14.51
CA SER A 133 -6.26 4.18 -13.26
C SER A 133 -5.22 4.23 -12.14
N TYR A 134 -4.28 3.29 -12.09
CA TYR A 134 -3.11 3.35 -11.20
C TYR A 134 -2.20 4.55 -11.48
N GLY A 135 -1.99 4.88 -12.76
CA GLY A 135 -1.17 6.03 -13.15
C GLY A 135 -1.80 7.36 -12.76
N GLU A 136 -3.13 7.45 -12.76
CA GLU A 136 -3.87 8.66 -12.40
C GLU A 136 -3.92 8.89 -10.86
N GLY A 137 -3.87 7.82 -10.05
CA GLY A 137 -3.85 7.89 -8.58
C GLY A 137 -2.46 7.87 -7.92
N ALA A 138 -1.39 7.66 -8.69
CA ALA A 138 -0.04 7.46 -8.16
C ALA A 138 0.47 8.61 -7.27
N ASP A 139 0.06 9.85 -7.57
CA ASP A 139 0.45 11.03 -6.79
C ASP A 139 -0.25 11.04 -5.41
N GLU A 140 -1.49 10.55 -5.31
CA GLU A 140 -2.26 10.45 -4.05
C GLU A 140 -1.76 9.30 -3.17
N VAL A 141 -1.38 8.18 -3.79
CA VAL A 141 -0.78 7.01 -3.13
C VAL A 141 0.59 7.35 -2.56
N ALA A 142 1.37 8.19 -3.25
CA ALA A 142 2.69 8.63 -2.82
C ALA A 142 2.66 9.70 -1.71
N MET A 143 1.48 10.19 -1.32
CA MET A 143 1.34 11.17 -0.24
C MET A 143 1.31 10.51 1.14
N GLY A 144 2.16 11.04 2.02
CA GLY A 144 2.22 10.68 3.44
C GLY A 144 3.59 10.14 3.86
N ASN A 145 3.63 9.66 5.10
CA ASN A 145 4.78 8.96 5.63
C ASN A 145 4.88 7.55 5.00
N CYS A 146 5.96 6.81 5.24
CA CYS A 146 6.18 5.55 4.51
C CYS A 146 5.14 4.48 4.88
N THR A 147 4.58 4.53 6.08
CA THR A 147 3.53 3.62 6.51
C THR A 147 2.24 3.88 5.75
N VAL A 148 1.83 5.15 5.64
CA VAL A 148 0.65 5.57 4.88
C VAL A 148 0.77 5.12 3.42
N VAL A 149 1.91 5.39 2.78
CA VAL A 149 2.12 4.99 1.38
C VAL A 149 2.02 3.47 1.23
N ILE A 150 2.71 2.71 2.09
CA ILE A 150 2.70 1.24 1.99
C ILE A 150 1.28 0.69 2.21
N LEU A 151 0.51 1.26 3.16
CA LEU A 151 -0.88 0.88 3.39
C LEU A 151 -1.79 1.22 2.21
N LYS A 152 -1.62 2.39 1.58
CA LYS A 152 -2.33 2.75 0.34
C LYS A 152 -2.01 1.78 -0.80
N VAL A 153 -0.76 1.33 -0.94
CA VAL A 153 -0.40 0.28 -1.92
C VAL A 153 -1.13 -1.04 -1.64
N VAL A 154 -1.26 -1.45 -0.36
CA VAL A 154 -2.04 -2.64 0.01
C VAL A 154 -3.51 -2.44 -0.33
N GLN A 155 -4.08 -1.26 -0.06
CA GLN A 155 -5.46 -0.89 -0.37
C GLN A 155 -5.74 -0.88 -1.88
N ASP A 156 -4.83 -0.35 -2.69
CA ASP A 156 -4.97 -0.37 -4.14
C ASP A 156 -4.93 -1.79 -4.70
N ASN A 157 -3.95 -2.59 -4.27
CA ASN A 157 -3.84 -3.98 -4.70
C ASN A 157 -5.09 -4.79 -4.30
N HIS A 158 -5.69 -4.46 -3.15
CA HIS A 158 -6.98 -5.02 -2.73
C HIS A 158 -8.09 -4.65 -3.72
N GLY A 159 -8.19 -3.36 -4.08
CA GLY A 159 -9.13 -2.86 -5.07
C GLY A 159 -8.98 -3.52 -6.44
N VAL A 160 -7.75 -3.80 -6.89
CA VAL A 160 -7.52 -4.55 -8.13
C VAL A 160 -8.11 -5.93 -8.10
N VAL A 161 -7.89 -6.66 -7.02
CA VAL A 161 -8.43 -8.01 -6.93
C VAL A 161 -9.95 -7.99 -6.88
N GLN A 162 -10.55 -6.98 -6.24
CA GLN A 162 -11.98 -6.76 -6.28
C GLN A 162 -12.49 -6.47 -7.71
N GLU A 163 -11.86 -5.56 -8.44
CA GLU A 163 -12.28 -5.21 -9.80
C GLU A 163 -12.03 -6.35 -10.80
N LEU A 164 -10.95 -7.12 -10.64
CA LEU A 164 -10.73 -8.35 -11.41
C LEU A 164 -11.82 -9.38 -11.14
N HIS A 165 -12.23 -9.55 -9.89
CA HIS A 165 -13.31 -10.46 -9.53
C HIS A 165 -14.64 -10.00 -10.13
N LYS A 166 -14.97 -8.73 -9.96
CA LYS A 166 -16.18 -8.11 -10.51
C LYS A 166 -16.26 -8.23 -12.03
N THR A 167 -15.16 -7.94 -12.72
CA THR A 167 -15.07 -7.97 -14.19
C THR A 167 -15.22 -9.39 -14.73
N ASN A 168 -14.60 -10.37 -14.07
CA ASN A 168 -14.61 -11.76 -14.52
C ASN A 168 -15.83 -12.57 -14.01
N GLY A 169 -16.61 -12.00 -13.09
CA GLY A 169 -17.67 -12.70 -12.37
C GLY A 169 -17.13 -13.64 -11.28
N SER A 170 -15.97 -14.28 -11.48
CA SER A 170 -15.30 -15.13 -10.49
C SER A 170 -13.79 -14.86 -10.45
N LEU A 171 -13.06 -15.51 -9.51
CA LEU A 171 -11.59 -15.52 -9.49
C LEU A 171 -11.05 -16.92 -9.80
N PRO A 172 -10.82 -17.27 -11.08
CA PRO A 172 -10.19 -18.51 -11.47
C PRO A 172 -8.78 -18.64 -10.89
N ARG A 173 -8.32 -19.88 -10.73
CA ARG A 173 -6.99 -20.18 -10.16
C ARG A 173 -5.84 -19.45 -10.86
N VAL A 174 -5.89 -19.31 -12.19
CA VAL A 174 -4.88 -18.56 -12.95
C VAL A 174 -4.77 -17.09 -12.52
N ILE A 175 -5.89 -16.44 -12.20
CA ILE A 175 -5.90 -15.05 -11.72
C ILE A 175 -5.35 -14.99 -10.29
N VAL A 176 -5.77 -15.92 -9.43
CA VAL A 176 -5.29 -16.02 -8.05
C VAL A 176 -3.78 -16.28 -7.98
N ASP A 177 -3.24 -17.14 -8.85
CA ASP A 177 -1.81 -17.45 -8.89
C ASP A 177 -0.95 -16.25 -9.35
N ILE A 178 -1.55 -15.27 -10.05
CA ILE A 178 -0.88 -14.03 -10.48
C ILE A 178 -1.05 -12.93 -9.43
N ALA A 179 -2.28 -12.67 -9.00
CA ALA A 179 -2.60 -11.55 -8.11
C ALA A 179 -2.26 -11.84 -6.65
N GLY A 180 -2.36 -13.10 -6.22
CA GLY A 180 -2.15 -13.49 -4.83
C GLY A 180 -0.74 -13.20 -4.31
N PRO A 181 0.33 -13.56 -5.04
CA PRO A 181 1.69 -13.19 -4.65
C PRO A 181 1.93 -11.69 -4.56
N LEU A 182 1.30 -10.88 -5.43
CA LEU A 182 1.43 -9.42 -5.41
C LEU A 182 0.82 -8.82 -4.14
N LEU A 183 -0.40 -9.23 -3.80
CA LEU A 183 -1.06 -8.86 -2.55
C LEU A 183 -0.24 -9.28 -1.33
N ASP A 184 0.13 -10.56 -1.26
CA ASP A 184 0.91 -11.12 -0.16
C ASP A 184 2.24 -10.38 0.05
N GLN A 185 2.95 -10.05 -1.03
CA GLN A 185 4.18 -9.27 -0.96
C GLN A 185 3.94 -7.86 -0.44
N SER A 186 2.89 -7.17 -0.90
CA SER A 186 2.59 -5.81 -0.42
C SER A 186 2.30 -5.79 1.09
N VAL A 187 1.53 -6.76 1.60
CA VAL A 187 1.24 -6.88 3.03
C VAL A 187 2.48 -7.24 3.83
N ARG A 188 3.33 -8.17 3.34
CA ARG A 188 4.61 -8.48 3.99
C ARG A 188 5.54 -7.27 4.08
N ILE A 189 5.55 -6.40 3.07
CA ILE A 189 6.33 -5.17 3.11
C ILE A 189 5.79 -4.25 4.21
N ALA A 190 4.46 -4.13 4.34
CA ALA A 190 3.81 -3.38 5.41
C ALA A 190 4.16 -3.91 6.81
N ILE A 191 4.03 -5.22 7.03
CA ILE A 191 4.38 -5.86 8.30
C ILE A 191 5.87 -5.66 8.62
N ARG A 192 6.76 -5.86 7.64
CA ARG A 192 8.20 -5.64 7.83
C ARG A 192 8.53 -4.20 8.17
N ASN A 193 7.80 -3.24 7.62
CA ASN A 193 7.94 -1.82 7.98
C ASN A 193 7.62 -1.61 9.45
N GLU A 194 6.50 -2.15 9.95
CA GLU A 194 6.13 -2.03 11.38
C GLU A 194 7.13 -2.74 12.30
N VAL A 195 7.52 -3.98 11.98
CA VAL A 195 8.51 -4.73 12.77
C VAL A 195 9.87 -4.02 12.79
N ALA A 196 10.26 -3.36 11.70
CA ALA A 196 11.50 -2.60 11.66
C ALA A 196 11.48 -1.37 12.60
N LYS A 197 10.32 -0.74 12.80
CA LYS A 197 10.15 0.35 13.78
C LYS A 197 10.31 -0.16 15.20
N LYS A 198 9.71 -1.32 15.52
CA LYS A 198 9.82 -1.97 16.83
C LYS A 198 11.27 -2.17 17.25
N ASN A 199 12.09 -2.74 16.36
CA ASN A 199 13.50 -3.02 16.62
C ASN A 199 14.40 -1.77 16.70
N ARG A 200 13.91 -0.60 16.27
CA ARG A 200 14.63 0.68 16.35
C ARG A 200 14.26 1.50 17.58
N GLY A 201 13.05 1.31 18.13
CA GLY A 201 12.63 1.96 19.38
C GLY A 201 13.33 1.43 20.64
N ASP A 202 13.97 0.26 20.54
CA ASP A 202 14.73 -0.39 21.62
C ASP A 202 16.23 0.03 21.68
N GLN A 203 16.68 0.98 20.84
CA GLN A 203 18.06 1.51 20.79
C GLN A 203 18.12 2.96 21.26
#